data_AF-A0A7J6PQX3-F1
#
_entry.id   AF-A0A7J6PQX3-F1
#
_cell.length_a   1.000
_cell.length_b   1.000
_cell.length_c   1.000
_cell.angle_alpha   90.00
_cell.angle_beta   90.00
_cell.angle_gamma   90.00
#
_symmetry.space_group_name_H-M   'P 1'
#
loop_
_entity.id
_entity.type
_entity.pdbx_description
1 polymer ?
#
loop_
_entity_poly.entity_id
_entity_poly.type
_entity_poly.pdbx_seq_one_letter_code
_entity_poly.pdbx_strand_id
1 'polypeptide(L)'
;AYWRYIHSRAPLVELPGGRSSTASSSKSRPTEMDWLTSLIEVYPCRHCADGFVDICCEMPPEVSSNDKYTLWWCEAHDAVNSELSKPMFGSRCSAKYLPAMREAARKGLTLDEYDSLIGSK
;
A
#
# COMPACT_ATOMS: atom_id res chain seq x y z
N ALA A 1 -3.91 8.26 -10.26
CA ALA A 1 -3.32 9.27 -9.34
C ALA A 1 -3.18 8.72 -7.92
N TYR A 2 -4.26 8.29 -7.25
CA TYR A 2 -4.21 7.75 -5.89
C TYR A 2 -3.29 6.54 -5.73
N TRP A 3 -3.40 5.53 -6.60
CA TRP A 3 -2.50 4.37 -6.56
C TRP A 3 -1.02 4.73 -6.63
N ARG A 4 -0.65 5.72 -7.45
CA ARG A 4 0.75 6.21 -7.50
C ARG A 4 1.19 6.78 -6.15
N TYR A 5 0.34 7.58 -5.51
CA TYR A 5 0.64 8.14 -4.19
C TYR A 5 0.75 7.04 -3.12
N ILE A 6 -0.22 6.13 -3.07
CA ILE A 6 -0.27 5.01 -2.13
C ILE A 6 0.99 4.13 -2.27
N HIS A 7 1.31 3.69 -3.49
CA HIS A 7 2.46 2.83 -3.76
C HIS A 7 3.81 3.55 -3.62
N SER A 8 3.83 4.89 -3.65
CA SER A 8 5.01 5.68 -3.29
C SER A 8 5.19 5.81 -1.78
N ARG A 9 4.08 5.88 -1.03
CA ARG A 9 4.08 6.05 0.44
C ARG A 9 4.36 4.74 1.17
N ALA A 10 3.65 3.68 0.83
CA ALA A 10 3.67 2.42 1.60
C ALA A 10 5.08 1.84 1.81
N PRO A 11 6.00 1.86 0.83
CA PRO A 11 7.36 1.33 1.02
C PRO A 11 8.32 2.29 1.74
N LEU A 12 7.88 3.50 2.06
CA LEU A 12 8.71 4.56 2.65
C LEU A 12 8.19 5.07 4.00
N VAL A 13 6.97 4.69 4.41
CA VAL A 13 6.40 5.11 5.69
C VAL A 13 7.11 4.43 6.87
N GLU A 14 7.36 5.22 7.91
CA GLU A 14 7.89 4.75 9.19
C GLU A 14 6.79 4.03 9.98
N LEU A 15 6.98 2.73 10.19
CA LEU A 15 6.10 1.90 11.03
C LEU A 15 6.87 1.43 12.28
N PRO A 16 6.17 1.11 13.38
CA PRO A 16 6.80 0.79 14.67
C PRO A 16 7.88 -0.32 14.63
N GLY A 17 7.87 -1.19 13.62
CA GLY A 17 8.87 -2.24 13.40
C GLY A 17 10.18 -1.82 12.70
N GLY A 18 10.29 -0.58 12.22
CA GLY A 18 11.48 -0.06 11.52
C GLY A 18 12.33 0.86 12.40
N ARG A 19 13.39 0.32 13.02
CA ARG A 19 14.46 1.05 13.77
C ARG A 19 14.01 2.32 14.56
N SER A 20 13.82 2.12 15.87
CA SER A 20 14.01 3.04 17.01
C SER A 20 14.66 4.40 16.70
N SER A 21 14.34 5.55 17.29
CA SER A 21 13.54 5.88 18.48
C SER A 21 13.94 7.33 18.81
N THR A 22 13.00 8.23 19.08
CA THR A 22 13.14 9.39 20.00
C THR A 22 11.86 10.24 19.95
N ALA A 23 11.66 11.01 21.01
CA ALA A 23 10.59 11.97 21.25
C ALA A 23 9.31 11.39 21.88
N SER A 24 9.41 11.20 23.20
CA SER A 24 8.55 11.86 24.19
C SER A 24 7.77 13.03 23.57
N SER A 25 6.50 12.80 23.27
CA SER A 25 5.53 13.83 22.90
C SER A 25 4.21 13.42 23.53
N SER A 26 3.63 14.28 24.35
CA SER A 26 2.42 14.07 25.14
C SER A 26 1.12 13.96 24.33
N LYS A 27 1.21 13.89 22.99
CA LYS A 27 0.10 13.58 22.07
C LYS A 27 0.50 12.39 21.20
N SER A 28 -0.37 11.39 21.13
CA SER A 28 -0.25 10.29 20.17
C SER A 28 -0.26 10.88 18.75
N ARG A 29 0.80 10.62 17.97
CA ARG A 29 0.80 10.95 16.54
C ARG A 29 -0.22 10.04 15.84
N PRO A 30 -0.91 10.51 14.78
CA PRO A 30 -1.73 9.65 13.95
C PRO A 30 -0.92 8.44 13.46
N THR A 31 -1.52 7.27 13.53
CA THR A 31 -0.98 6.01 13.04
C THR A 31 -1.20 5.87 11.53
N GLU A 32 -0.57 4.88 10.92
CA GLU A 32 -0.83 4.58 9.51
C GLU A 32 -2.25 4.04 9.29
N MET A 33 -2.85 3.41 10.30
CA MET A 33 -4.27 3.03 10.27
C MET A 33 -5.17 4.27 10.23
N ASP A 34 -4.89 5.30 11.04
CA ASP A 34 -5.66 6.55 11.03
C ASP A 34 -5.57 7.25 9.66
N TRP A 35 -4.39 7.21 9.03
CA TRP A 35 -4.19 7.74 7.68
C TRP A 35 -4.99 6.94 6.64
N LEU A 36 -4.98 5.60 6.71
CA LEU A 36 -5.73 4.74 5.80
C LEU A 36 -7.24 5.00 5.92
N THR A 37 -7.77 5.05 7.15
CA THR A 37 -9.18 5.37 7.39
C THR A 37 -9.54 6.73 6.79
N SER A 38 -8.71 7.75 7.05
CA SER A 38 -8.92 9.09 6.49
C SER A 38 -8.90 9.10 4.96
N LEU A 39 -7.99 8.33 4.33
CA LEU A 39 -7.89 8.20 2.88
C LEU A 39 -9.18 7.63 2.27
N ILE A 40 -9.76 6.60 2.91
CA ILE A 40 -11.00 5.97 2.46
C ILE A 40 -12.18 6.93 2.63
N GLU A 41 -12.30 7.59 3.79
CA GLU A 41 -13.38 8.53 4.10
C GLU A 41 -13.45 9.71 3.12
N VAL A 42 -12.30 10.23 2.68
CA VAL A 42 -12.21 11.36 1.75
C VAL A 42 -12.08 10.94 0.29
N TYR A 43 -12.17 9.64 -0.01
CA TYR A 43 -12.00 9.15 -1.37
C TYR A 43 -13.12 9.69 -2.27
N PRO A 44 -12.82 10.28 -3.44
CA PRO A 44 -13.79 11.08 -4.21
C PRO A 44 -14.89 10.25 -4.89
N CYS A 45 -14.84 8.92 -4.77
CA CYS A 45 -15.85 7.99 -5.28
C CYS A 45 -16.39 7.17 -4.10
N ARG A 46 -17.62 7.47 -3.65
CA ARG A 46 -18.23 6.80 -2.49
C ARG A 46 -18.37 5.29 -2.67
N HIS A 47 -18.90 4.84 -3.80
CA HIS A 47 -19.05 3.40 -4.05
C HIS A 47 -17.69 2.68 -4.10
N CYS A 48 -16.65 3.34 -4.62
CA CYS A 48 -15.29 2.80 -4.60
C CYS A 48 -14.73 2.73 -3.17
N ALA A 49 -15.04 3.71 -2.33
CA ALA A 49 -14.65 3.71 -0.92
C ALA A 49 -15.35 2.58 -0.15
N ASP A 50 -16.67 2.43 -0.35
CA ASP A 50 -17.47 1.37 0.28
C ASP A 50 -16.93 -0.02 -0.11
N GLY A 51 -16.65 -0.27 -1.40
CA GLY A 51 -16.03 -1.53 -1.83
C GLY A 51 -14.62 -1.74 -1.25
N PHE A 52 -13.83 -0.66 -1.10
CA PHE A 52 -12.52 -0.78 -0.47
C PHE A 52 -12.61 -1.04 1.05
N VAL A 53 -13.68 -0.61 1.72
CA VAL A 53 -13.98 -1.02 3.11
C VAL A 53 -14.23 -2.51 3.18
N ASP A 54 -15.01 -3.08 2.25
CA ASP A 54 -15.26 -4.53 2.19
C ASP A 54 -13.94 -5.31 2.03
N ILE A 55 -13.05 -4.86 1.13
CA ILE A 55 -11.69 -5.40 0.98
C ILE A 55 -10.91 -5.34 2.30
N CYS A 56 -10.97 -4.21 3.03
CA CYS A 56 -10.29 -4.08 4.32
C CYS A 56 -10.89 -4.98 5.41
N CYS A 57 -12.19 -5.32 5.33
CA CYS A 57 -12.83 -6.26 6.24
C CYS A 57 -12.42 -7.71 5.96
N GLU A 58 -12.32 -8.10 4.69
CA GLU A 58 -11.88 -9.45 4.28
C GLU A 58 -10.39 -9.66 4.46
N MET A 59 -9.59 -8.63 4.17
CA MET A 59 -8.14 -8.62 4.25
C MET A 59 -7.66 -7.42 5.06
N PRO A 60 -7.62 -7.53 6.40
CA PRO A 60 -7.24 -6.44 7.29
C PRO A 60 -5.86 -5.85 6.95
N PRO A 61 -5.71 -4.51 7.00
CA PRO A 61 -4.42 -3.85 6.76
C PRO A 61 -3.33 -4.31 7.72
N GLU A 62 -2.20 -4.72 7.17
CA GLU A 62 -1.05 -5.22 7.94
C GLU A 62 0.02 -4.14 8.09
N VAL A 63 -0.03 -3.42 9.22
CA VAL A 63 0.84 -2.27 9.52
C VAL A 63 1.99 -2.59 10.50
N SER A 64 2.29 -3.87 10.76
CA SER A 64 3.36 -4.24 11.69
C SER A 64 4.78 -3.96 11.17
N SER A 65 4.96 -3.89 9.85
CA SER A 65 6.23 -3.50 9.22
C SER A 65 6.01 -2.90 7.84
N ASN A 66 7.00 -2.12 7.37
CA ASN A 66 6.98 -1.51 6.04
C ASN A 66 6.80 -2.55 4.92
N ASP A 67 7.50 -3.68 5.04
CA ASP A 67 7.46 -4.79 4.08
C ASP A 67 6.07 -5.39 3.98
N LYS A 68 5.46 -5.71 5.12
CA LYS A 68 4.14 -6.32 5.12
C LYS A 68 3.07 -5.34 4.65
N TYR A 69 3.19 -4.06 5.03
CA TYR A 69 2.26 -3.03 4.57
C TYR A 69 2.36 -2.77 3.06
N THR A 70 3.59 -2.81 2.52
CA THR A 70 3.84 -2.74 1.08
C THR A 70 3.20 -3.92 0.33
N LEU A 71 3.35 -5.14 0.87
CA LEU A 71 2.73 -6.32 0.26
C LEU A 71 1.20 -6.26 0.35
N TRP A 72 0.66 -5.87 1.50
CA TRP A 72 -0.78 -5.70 1.68
C TRP A 72 -1.36 -4.72 0.67
N TRP A 73 -0.70 -3.59 0.41
CA TRP A 73 -1.15 -2.65 -0.61
C TRP A 73 -1.12 -3.22 -2.03
N CYS A 74 -0.15 -4.08 -2.36
CA CYS A 74 -0.11 -4.79 -3.63
C CYS A 74 -1.30 -5.75 -3.75
N GLU A 75 -1.54 -6.55 -2.72
CA GLU A 75 -2.65 -7.51 -2.65
C GLU A 75 -4.02 -6.80 -2.68
N ALA A 76 -4.16 -5.67 -1.98
CA ALA A 76 -5.38 -4.88 -1.98
C ALA A 76 -5.65 -4.24 -3.36
N HIS A 77 -4.60 -3.83 -4.08
CA HIS A 77 -4.74 -3.38 -5.46
C HIS A 77 -5.19 -4.53 -6.37
N ASP A 78 -4.72 -5.76 -6.12
CA ASP A 78 -5.16 -6.97 -6.82
C ASP A 78 -6.62 -7.33 -6.54
N ALA A 79 -7.10 -7.17 -5.31
CA ALA A 79 -8.51 -7.34 -4.98
C ALA A 79 -9.39 -6.39 -5.80
N VAL A 80 -9.04 -5.09 -5.83
CA VAL A 80 -9.73 -4.11 -6.68
C VAL A 80 -9.63 -4.47 -8.17
N ASN A 81 -8.48 -4.94 -8.65
CA ASN A 81 -8.34 -5.37 -10.04
C ASN A 81 -9.26 -6.56 -10.35
N SER A 82 -9.39 -7.52 -9.44
CA SER A 82 -10.28 -8.67 -9.60
C SER A 82 -11.74 -8.24 -9.76
N GLU A 83 -12.23 -7.36 -8.87
CA GLU A 83 -13.61 -6.81 -8.95
C GLU A 83 -13.86 -6.07 -10.27
N LEU A 84 -12.85 -5.36 -10.77
CA LEU A 84 -12.93 -4.60 -12.02
C LEU A 84 -12.57 -5.41 -13.27
N SER A 85 -12.34 -6.73 -13.13
CA SER A 85 -11.91 -7.62 -14.23
C SER A 85 -10.65 -7.12 -14.95
N LYS A 86 -9.71 -6.56 -14.20
CA LYS A 86 -8.39 -6.10 -14.67
C LYS A 86 -7.32 -7.17 -14.42
N PRO A 87 -6.20 -7.15 -15.17
CA PRO A 87 -5.07 -8.03 -14.90
C PRO A 87 -4.55 -7.87 -13.48
N MET A 88 -4.31 -9.00 -12.81
CA MET A 88 -3.72 -9.03 -11.47
C MET A 88 -2.18 -9.08 -11.53
N PHE A 89 -1.53 -8.53 -10.51
CA PHE A 89 -0.09 -8.64 -10.25
C PHE A 89 0.29 -10.07 -9.84
N GLY A 90 -0.55 -10.73 -9.03
CA GLY A 90 -0.42 -12.12 -8.61
C GLY A 90 0.89 -12.37 -7.87
N SER A 91 1.71 -13.30 -8.38
CA SER A 91 3.01 -13.65 -7.77
C SER A 91 4.00 -12.47 -7.59
N ARG A 92 3.73 -11.34 -8.27
CA ARG A 92 4.47 -10.08 -8.10
C ARG A 92 4.26 -9.44 -6.72
N CYS A 93 3.11 -9.66 -6.08
CA CYS A 93 2.87 -9.29 -4.68
C CYS A 93 3.54 -10.29 -3.73
N SER A 94 4.88 -10.34 -3.74
CA SER A 94 5.64 -11.23 -2.86
C SER A 94 6.94 -10.60 -2.39
N ALA A 95 7.48 -11.12 -1.27
CA ALA A 95 8.70 -10.61 -0.65
C ALA A 95 9.90 -10.53 -1.62
N LYS A 96 9.93 -11.38 -2.65
CA LYS A 96 10.92 -11.37 -3.73
C LYS A 96 11.01 -10.01 -4.43
N TYR A 97 9.89 -9.32 -4.59
CA TYR A 97 9.79 -8.08 -5.36
C TYR A 97 9.79 -6.81 -4.50
N LEU A 98 9.87 -6.92 -3.17
CA LEU A 98 9.96 -5.78 -2.26
C LEU A 98 11.10 -4.80 -2.60
N PRO A 99 12.33 -5.23 -2.98
CA PRO A 99 13.37 -4.29 -3.39
C PRO A 99 12.95 -3.44 -4.61
N ALA A 100 12.26 -4.05 -5.58
CA ALA A 100 11.78 -3.37 -6.76
C ALA A 100 10.60 -2.43 -6.46
N MET A 101 9.69 -2.81 -5.56
CA MET A 101 8.61 -1.94 -5.10
C MET A 101 9.14 -0.69 -4.38
N ARG A 102 10.17 -0.84 -3.53
CA ARG A 102 10.83 0.32 -2.89
C ARG A 102 11.53 1.22 -3.90
N GLU A 103 12.13 0.65 -4.93
CA GLU A 103 12.75 1.42 -6.00
C GLU A 103 11.70 2.14 -6.86
N ALA A 104 10.59 1.48 -7.18
CA ALA A 104 9.45 2.07 -7.85
C ALA A 104 8.90 3.26 -7.06
N ALA A 105 8.74 3.11 -5.74
CA ALA A 105 8.30 4.19 -4.85
C ALA A 105 9.24 5.40 -4.88
N ARG A 106 10.56 5.18 -4.84
CA ARG A 106 11.56 6.26 -4.96
C ARG A 106 11.50 6.99 -6.30
N LYS A 107 11.11 6.27 -7.37
CA LYS A 107 10.96 6.81 -8.72
C LYS A 107 9.56 7.35 -9.02
N GLY A 108 8.61 7.24 -8.08
CA GLY A 108 7.21 7.64 -8.29
C GLY A 108 6.46 6.79 -9.32
N LEU A 109 6.89 5.54 -9.54
CA LEU A 109 6.27 4.61 -10.48
C LEU A 109 5.09 3.88 -9.82
N THR A 110 4.09 3.55 -10.61
CA THR A 110 2.99 2.64 -10.23
C THR A 110 3.42 1.17 -10.34
N LEU A 111 2.61 0.27 -9.77
CA LEU A 111 2.80 -1.18 -9.97
C LEU A 111 2.61 -1.63 -11.43
N ASP A 112 1.95 -0.84 -12.26
CA ASP A 112 1.86 -1.11 -13.70
C ASP A 112 3.14 -0.69 -14.45
N GLU A 113 3.88 0.27 -13.91
CA GLU A 113 5.08 0.83 -14.52
C GLU A 113 6.38 0.16 -14.06
N TYR A 114 6.36 -0.56 -12.91
CA TYR A 114 7.58 -1.17 -12.37
C TYR A 114 8.00 -2.48 -13.04
N ASP A 115 7.26 -2.97 -14.05
CA ASP A 115 7.69 -4.09 -14.90
C ASP A 115 9.06 -3.83 -15.55
N SER A 116 9.37 -2.56 -15.83
CA SER A 116 10.70 -2.15 -16.30
C SER A 116 11.82 -2.40 -15.29
N LEU A 117 11.52 -2.62 -14.01
CA LEU A 117 12.49 -2.82 -12.92
C LEU A 117 12.71 -4.30 -12.57
N ILE A 118 11.75 -5.17 -12.85
CA ILE A 118 11.83 -6.59 -12.48
C ILE A 118 12.19 -7.51 -13.64
N GLY A 119 12.31 -6.94 -14.84
CA GLY A 119 12.46 -7.67 -16.10
C GLY A 119 11.13 -8.32 -16.47
N SER A 120 10.56 -7.96 -17.62
CA SER A 120 9.40 -8.67 -18.17
C SER A 120 9.70 -10.17 -18.19
N LYS A 121 8.75 -10.96 -17.67
CA LYS A 121 8.60 -12.33 -18.17
C LYS A 121 8.19 -12.28 -19.62
#